data_AF-A0A962XZV4-F1
#
_entry.id   AF-A0A962XZV4-F1
#
_cell.length_a   1.000
_cell.length_b   1.000
_cell.length_c   1.000
_cell.angle_alpha   90.00
_cell.angle_beta   90.00
_cell.angle_gamma   90.00
#
_symmetry.space_group_name_H-M   'P 1'
#
loop_
_entity.id
_entity.type
_entity.pdbx_description
1 polymer ?
#
loop_
_entity_poly.entity_id
_entity_poly.type
_entity_poly.pdbx_seq_one_letter_code
_entity_poly.pdbx_strand_id
1 'polypeptide(L)'
;MANTLKKSAAQLSKLAGTGGQSEKPIEARKGRAIKVKETVLIGAHFPRAVRRSLAQLQADPRNDGKKINDLLAEALNDLFAKYNVPQTAILRD
;
A
#
# COMPACT_ATOMS: atom_id res chain seq x y z
N MET A 1 -47.59 36.90 -18.25
CA MET A 1 -46.49 35.92 -18.20
C MET A 1 -45.99 35.81 -16.76
N ALA A 2 -46.54 34.87 -15.99
CA ALA A 2 -46.28 34.70 -14.55
C ALA A 2 -45.57 33.35 -14.34
N ASN A 3 -44.24 33.33 -14.20
CA ASN A 3 -43.54 32.08 -13.84
C ASN A 3 -42.12 32.21 -13.26
N THR A 4 -41.81 33.31 -12.56
CA THR A 4 -40.50 33.48 -11.89
C THR A 4 -40.55 33.41 -10.37
N LEU A 5 -41.71 33.57 -9.74
CA LEU A 5 -41.86 33.52 -8.27
C LEU A 5 -41.93 32.10 -7.68
N LYS A 6 -42.33 31.09 -8.47
CA LYS A 6 -42.39 29.69 -8.01
C LYS A 6 -41.01 29.01 -7.92
N LYS A 7 -40.01 29.51 -8.67
CA LYS A 7 -38.67 28.92 -8.70
C LYS A 7 -37.79 29.33 -7.52
N SER A 8 -37.97 30.54 -6.97
CA SER A 8 -37.22 31.02 -5.80
C SER A 8 -37.65 30.35 -4.50
N ALA A 9 -38.94 30.04 -4.32
CA ALA A 9 -39.45 29.31 -3.16
C ALA A 9 -38.89 27.88 -3.07
N ALA A 10 -38.72 27.20 -4.21
CA ALA A 10 -38.13 25.87 -4.28
C ALA A 10 -36.61 25.84 -4.06
N GLN A 11 -35.95 27.00 -4.20
CA GLN A 11 -34.50 27.14 -4.02
C GLN A 11 -34.16 27.54 -2.57
N LEU A 12 -35.05 28.28 -1.90
CA LEU A 12 -34.91 28.63 -0.48
C LEU A 12 -35.22 27.45 0.46
N SER A 13 -36.13 26.55 0.11
CA SER A 13 -36.38 25.32 0.89
C SER A 13 -35.21 24.33 0.87
N LYS A 14 -34.27 24.46 -0.07
CA LYS A 14 -33.04 23.65 -0.13
C LYS A 14 -31.90 24.21 0.72
N LEU A 15 -31.95 25.48 1.14
CA LEU A 15 -30.90 26.10 1.96
C LEU A 15 -31.21 26.05 3.47
N ALA A 16 -32.46 25.85 3.88
CA ALA A 16 -32.87 25.77 5.29
C ALA A 16 -32.79 24.33 5.87
N GLY A 17 -31.77 23.57 5.45
CA GLY A 17 -31.50 22.20 5.92
C GLY A 17 -30.52 22.15 7.09
N THR A 18 -30.57 23.11 8.03
CA THR A 18 -29.94 22.96 9.34
C THR A 18 -31.02 22.57 10.35
N GLY A 19 -31.06 21.28 10.70
CA GLY A 19 -31.90 20.80 11.80
C GLY A 19 -32.36 19.36 11.58
N GLY A 20 -31.70 18.42 12.25
CA GLY A 20 -32.16 17.05 12.32
C GLY A 20 -31.05 16.07 12.64
N GLN A 21 -30.65 16.02 13.91
CA GLN A 21 -30.00 14.83 14.46
C GLN A 21 -30.88 13.62 14.10
N SER A 22 -30.35 12.75 13.25
CA SER A 22 -30.69 11.34 13.26
C SER A 22 -29.41 10.64 13.64
N GLU A 23 -29.18 10.49 14.94
CA GLU A 23 -28.23 9.54 15.49
C GLU A 23 -28.70 8.13 15.10
N LYS A 24 -28.39 7.73 13.87
CA LYS A 24 -28.23 6.31 13.59
C LYS A 24 -26.86 5.94 14.14
N PRO A 25 -26.74 4.92 15.01
CA PRO A 25 -25.44 4.48 15.49
C PRO A 25 -24.62 4.15 14.25
N ILE A 26 -23.53 4.88 14.05
CA ILE A 26 -22.51 4.50 13.08
C ILE A 26 -21.99 3.18 13.60
N GLU A 27 -22.44 2.07 13.00
CA GLU A 27 -21.85 0.76 13.25
C GLU A 27 -20.34 0.94 13.14
N ALA A 28 -19.65 0.75 14.27
CA ALA A 28 -18.21 0.85 14.35
C ALA A 28 -17.66 -0.02 13.22
N ARG A 29 -17.00 0.60 12.25
CA ARG A 29 -16.38 -0.10 11.12
C ARG A 29 -15.61 -1.26 11.70
N LYS A 30 -16.11 -2.49 11.47
CA LYS A 30 -15.48 -3.72 11.94
C LYS A 30 -14.00 -3.59 11.60
N GLY A 31 -13.15 -3.44 12.63
CA GLY A 31 -11.72 -3.31 12.44
C GLY A 31 -11.29 -4.50 11.61
N ARG A 32 -10.78 -4.26 10.40
CA ARG A 32 -10.24 -5.36 9.59
C ARG A 32 -9.20 -6.05 10.47
N ALA A 33 -9.40 -7.33 10.73
CA ALA A 33 -8.44 -8.13 11.47
C ALA A 33 -7.06 -7.89 10.85
N ILE A 34 -6.16 -7.29 11.63
CA ILE A 34 -4.80 -7.03 11.21
C ILE A 34 -4.15 -8.40 11.10
N LYS A 35 -4.12 -8.94 9.87
CA LYS A 35 -3.29 -10.11 9.59
C LYS A 35 -1.85 -9.65 9.79
N VAL A 36 -1.26 -10.04 10.91
CA VAL A 36 0.16 -9.84 11.17
C VAL A 36 0.88 -10.54 10.03
N LYS A 37 1.50 -9.74 9.15
CA LYS A 37 2.29 -10.30 8.06
C LYS A 37 3.57 -10.84 8.67
N GLU A 38 3.94 -12.05 8.29
CA GLU A 38 5.18 -12.70 8.70
C GLU A 38 6.45 -11.97 8.16
N THR A 39 6.26 -10.95 7.31
CA THR A 39 7.33 -10.19 6.67
C THR A 39 7.41 -8.77 7.20
N VAL A 40 8.63 -8.28 7.47
CA VAL A 40 8.93 -6.90 7.86
C VAL A 40 9.43 -6.08 6.65
N LEU A 41 9.08 -4.80 6.58
CA LEU A 41 9.61 -3.89 5.55
C LEU A 41 10.96 -3.31 6.00
N ILE A 42 12.00 -3.58 5.24
CA ILE A 42 13.33 -2.99 5.43
C ILE A 42 13.55 -2.00 4.28
N GLY A 43 13.45 -0.70 4.57
CA GLY A 43 13.67 0.37 3.60
C GLY A 43 15.09 0.91 3.68
N ALA A 44 15.75 1.08 2.53
CA ALA A 44 17.05 1.73 2.44
C ALA A 44 17.12 2.63 1.19
N HIS A 45 17.90 3.70 1.27
CA HIS A 45 18.15 4.59 0.15
C HIS A 45 19.38 4.14 -0.62
N PHE A 46 19.22 3.90 -1.91
CA PHE A 46 20.31 3.50 -2.81
C PHE A 46 20.51 4.52 -3.93
N PRO A 47 21.74 4.64 -4.45
CA PRO A 47 21.99 5.40 -5.68
C PRO A 47 21.15 4.89 -6.85
N ARG A 48 20.76 5.79 -7.75
CA ARG A 48 19.93 5.45 -8.92
C ARG A 48 20.57 4.38 -9.82
N ALA A 49 21.89 4.28 -9.82
CA ALA A 49 22.63 3.25 -10.56
C ALA A 49 22.25 1.82 -10.12
N VAL A 50 21.98 1.61 -8.83
CA VAL A 50 21.60 0.30 -8.27
C VAL A 50 20.33 -0.23 -8.94
N ARG A 51 19.37 0.65 -9.25
CA ARG A 51 18.14 0.25 -9.96
C ARG A 51 18.44 -0.37 -11.34
N ARG A 52 19.44 0.14 -12.06
CA ARG A 52 19.83 -0.41 -13.37
C ARG A 52 20.49 -1.77 -13.20
N SER A 53 21.37 -1.92 -12.21
CA SER A 53 22.02 -3.21 -11.91
C SER A 53 21.00 -4.27 -11.46
N LEU A 54 20.01 -3.90 -10.65
CA LEU A 54 18.92 -4.81 -10.26
C LEU A 54 18.09 -5.26 -11.47
N ALA A 55 17.81 -4.36 -12.41
CA ALA A 55 17.10 -4.72 -13.65
C ALA A 55 17.92 -5.66 -14.54
N GLN A 56 19.25 -5.48 -14.61
CA GLN A 56 20.14 -6.40 -15.32
C GLN A 56 20.17 -7.78 -14.67
N LEU A 57 20.21 -7.86 -13.34
CA LEU A 57 20.15 -9.12 -12.59
C LEU A 57 18.86 -9.90 -12.86
N GLN A 58 17.73 -9.19 -12.93
CA GLN A 58 16.44 -9.80 -13.25
C GLN A 58 16.35 -10.27 -14.71
N ALA A 59 17.06 -9.60 -15.63
CA ALA A 59 17.08 -9.96 -17.04
C ALA A 59 18.07 -11.10 -17.38
N ASP A 60 18.91 -11.51 -16.43
CA ASP A 60 19.83 -12.63 -16.61
C ASP A 60 19.04 -13.94 -16.76
N PRO A 61 19.28 -14.75 -17.82
CA PRO A 61 18.62 -16.05 -18.00
C PRO A 61 18.75 -17.00 -16.80
N ARG A 62 19.78 -16.84 -15.97
CA ARG A 62 19.97 -17.64 -14.74
C ARG A 62 18.95 -17.35 -13.65
N ASN A 63 18.35 -16.17 -13.71
CA ASN A 63 17.39 -15.67 -12.73
C ASN A 63 15.97 -15.58 -13.31
N ASP A 64 15.73 -16.21 -14.47
CA ASP A 64 14.42 -16.20 -15.11
C ASP A 64 13.36 -16.80 -14.16
N GLY A 65 12.24 -16.10 -14.01
CA GLY A 65 11.17 -16.44 -13.07
C GLY A 65 11.40 -16.06 -11.59
N LYS A 66 12.64 -15.74 -11.16
CA LYS A 66 12.90 -15.31 -9.77
C LYS A 66 12.41 -13.88 -9.53
N LYS A 67 11.79 -13.64 -8.37
CA LYS A 67 11.43 -12.26 -7.99
C LYS A 67 12.66 -11.55 -7.45
N ILE A 68 12.68 -10.23 -7.61
CA ILE A 68 13.76 -9.39 -7.08
C ILE A 68 13.92 -9.55 -5.56
N ASN A 69 12.83 -9.84 -4.84
CA ASN A 69 12.86 -10.07 -3.40
C ASN A 69 13.64 -11.33 -3.03
N ASP A 70 13.56 -12.38 -3.85
CA ASP A 70 14.26 -13.64 -3.60
C ASP A 70 15.76 -13.48 -3.89
N LEU A 71 16.11 -12.74 -4.95
CA LEU A 71 17.50 -12.35 -5.24
C LEU A 71 18.11 -11.48 -4.13
N LEU A 72 17.31 -10.57 -3.56
CA LEU A 72 17.74 -9.78 -2.42
C LEU A 72 17.88 -10.62 -1.15
N ALA A 73 17.01 -11.61 -0.94
CA ALA A 73 17.12 -12.55 0.17
C ALA A 73 18.41 -13.39 0.06
N GLU A 74 18.77 -13.84 -1.14
CA GLU A 74 20.03 -14.53 -1.43
C GLU A 74 21.24 -13.65 -1.07
N ALA A 75 21.27 -12.42 -1.59
CA ALA A 75 22.34 -11.47 -1.29
C ALA A 75 22.46 -11.12 0.21
N LEU A 76 21.33 -11.07 0.93
CA LEU A 76 21.32 -10.87 2.38
C LEU A 76 21.86 -12.09 3.12
N ASN A 77 21.51 -13.31 2.72
CA ASN A 77 22.04 -14.52 3.32
C ASN A 77 23.55 -14.66 3.09
N ASP A 78 24.06 -14.29 1.91
CA ASP A 78 25.50 -14.23 1.64
C ASP A 78 26.21 -13.22 2.56
N LEU A 79 25.59 -12.06 2.78
CA LEU A 79 26.07 -11.06 3.71
C LEU A 79 26.07 -11.61 5.15
N PHE A 80 25.00 -12.29 5.54
CA PHE A 80 24.86 -12.90 6.87
C PHE A 80 25.91 -13.98 7.12
N ALA A 81 26.14 -14.85 6.13
CA ALA A 81 27.19 -15.85 6.14
C ALA A 81 28.56 -15.20 6.33
N LYS A 82 28.85 -14.13 5.59
CA LYS A 82 30.12 -13.40 5.67
C LYS A 82 30.41 -12.83 7.06
N TYR A 83 29.38 -12.44 7.80
CA TYR A 83 29.51 -11.90 9.16
C TYR A 83 29.18 -12.92 10.27
N ASN A 84 29.04 -14.20 9.93
CA ASN A 84 28.67 -15.28 10.87
C ASN A 84 27.39 -14.99 11.68
N VAL A 85 26.41 -14.33 11.05
CA VAL A 85 25.07 -14.14 11.63
C VAL A 85 24.09 -15.16 11.04
N PRO A 86 23.00 -15.51 11.76
CA PRO A 86 22.03 -16.47 11.25
C PRO A 86 21.43 -16.06 9.91
N GLN A 87 21.44 -16.97 8.94
CA GLN A 87 20.82 -16.78 7.62
C GLN A 87 19.30 -16.91 7.77
N THR A 88 18.62 -15.77 7.85
CA THR A 88 17.19 -15.71 8.16
C THR A 88 16.34 -15.26 6.98
N ALA A 89 16.95 -14.90 5.85
CA ALA A 89 16.20 -14.49 4.68
C ALA A 89 15.63 -15.74 3.98
N ILE A 90 14.31 -15.85 3.92
CA ILE A 90 13.61 -17.00 3.35
C ILE A 90 13.56 -16.84 1.83
N LEU A 91 14.11 -17.81 1.11
CA LEU A 91 13.94 -17.96 -0.33
C LEU A 91 12.59 -18.63 -0.59
N ARG A 92 11.76 -18.04 -1.46
CA ARG A 92 10.48 -18.65 -1.85
C ARG A 92 10.67 -19.35 -3.20
N ASP A 93 10.20 -20.59 -3.28
CA ASP A 93 10.15 -21.38 -4.52
C ASP A 93 9.14 -20.81 -5.54
#